data_AF-A0A969J2V0-F1
#
_entry.id   AF-A0A969J2V0-F1
#
_cell.length_a   1.000
_cell.length_b   1.000
_cell.length_c   1.000
_cell.angle_alpha   90.00
_cell.angle_beta   90.00
_cell.angle_gamma   90.00
#
_symmetry.space_group_name_H-M   'P 1'
#
loop_
_entity.id
_entity.type
_entity.pdbx_description
1 polymer ?
#
loop_
_entity_poly.entity_id
_entity_poly.type
_entity_poly.pdbx_seq_one_letter_code
_entity_poly.pdbx_strand_id
1 'polypeptide(L)'
;MKPVKRNVLLEAIANPAKQPIAFIFVLTLALGVAGDGLSTLVLEVIGDWLQQQFGVDKRLWQGLVVAGLVGAVLLAVSNLSAHLSDWMKGIVLRNSTATIETARVRPLTQTYPGLIVLVSLGQNPPAKAAILHHWQAAQGNLQHCWLICGGDRSLQTATTLVEQLVAQGLPRKCFHYGRDYHLPLADRDAGLLASDAALANDPNFIRELIDRIYADAELRYGLDATEVIADYTGGNKSMSAGMILACTTPNRHLQYILSDYDDDNKPINSQVMEVQISSAILSLKKAVQARAISVL
;
A
#
# COMPACT_ATOMS: atom_id res chain seq x y z
N MET A 1 6.33 -3.48 -63.77
CA MET A 1 5.45 -4.20 -62.81
C MET A 1 4.45 -3.21 -62.24
N LYS A 2 3.13 -3.44 -62.39
CA LYS A 2 2.11 -2.57 -61.78
C LYS A 2 1.99 -2.90 -60.28
N PRO A 3 1.97 -1.91 -59.38
CA PRO A 3 1.78 -2.17 -57.96
C PRO A 3 0.40 -2.79 -57.72
N VAL A 4 0.38 -3.96 -57.09
CA VAL A 4 -0.86 -4.62 -56.66
C VAL A 4 -1.49 -3.75 -55.58
N LYS A 5 -2.66 -3.16 -55.86
CA LYS A 5 -3.46 -2.46 -54.84
C LYS A 5 -3.82 -3.46 -53.75
N ARG A 6 -3.21 -3.32 -52.56
CA ARG A 6 -3.59 -4.11 -51.39
C ARG A 6 -4.98 -3.71 -50.95
N ASN A 7 -5.88 -4.68 -50.84
CA ASN A 7 -7.22 -4.48 -50.31
C ASN A 7 -7.11 -4.23 -48.81
N VAL A 8 -7.31 -2.97 -48.41
CA VAL A 8 -7.27 -2.50 -47.02
C VAL A 8 -8.15 -3.35 -46.09
N LEU A 9 -9.26 -3.87 -46.62
CA LEU A 9 -10.20 -4.73 -45.89
C LEU A 9 -9.61 -6.10 -45.53
N LEU A 10 -8.82 -6.70 -46.42
CA LEU A 10 -8.12 -7.97 -46.15
C LEU A 10 -6.96 -7.78 -45.17
N GLU A 11 -6.29 -6.63 -45.22
CA GLU A 11 -5.19 -6.30 -44.29
C GLU A 11 -5.72 -6.00 -42.87
N ALA A 12 -6.91 -5.41 -42.77
CA ALA A 12 -7.62 -5.19 -41.50
C ALA A 12 -8.08 -6.51 -40.84
N ILE A 13 -8.53 -7.49 -41.63
CA ILE A 13 -8.90 -8.83 -41.12
C ILE A 13 -7.65 -9.62 -40.68
N ALA A 14 -6.53 -9.48 -41.41
CA ALA A 14 -5.31 -10.23 -41.13
C ALA A 14 -4.49 -9.71 -39.93
N ASN A 15 -4.73 -8.48 -39.45
CA ASN A 15 -3.96 -7.90 -38.35
C ASN A 15 -4.82 -7.08 -37.36
N PRO A 16 -5.54 -7.73 -36.44
CA PRO A 16 -6.48 -7.08 -35.52
C PRO A 16 -5.80 -6.09 -34.55
N ALA A 17 -4.49 -6.25 -34.31
CA ALA A 17 -3.73 -5.36 -33.42
C ALA A 17 -3.52 -3.95 -33.99
N LYS A 18 -3.61 -3.78 -35.32
CA LYS A 18 -3.35 -2.48 -35.98
C LYS A 18 -4.60 -1.62 -36.15
N GLN A 19 -5.78 -2.22 -36.19
CA GLN A 19 -7.05 -1.53 -36.42
C GLN A 19 -8.18 -2.13 -35.57
N PRO A 20 -8.17 -1.90 -34.24
CA PRO A 20 -9.10 -2.54 -33.31
C PRO A 20 -10.57 -2.19 -33.61
N ILE A 21 -10.84 -0.98 -34.13
CA ILE A 21 -12.21 -0.52 -34.44
C ILE A 21 -12.80 -1.29 -35.63
N ALA A 22 -12.02 -1.53 -36.68
CA ALA A 22 -12.49 -2.28 -37.85
C ALA A 22 -12.77 -3.73 -37.49
N PHE A 23 -11.95 -4.33 -36.63
CA PHE A 23 -12.17 -5.68 -36.13
C PHE A 23 -13.46 -5.79 -35.30
N ILE A 24 -13.70 -4.86 -34.38
CA ILE A 24 -14.94 -4.82 -33.59
C ILE A 24 -16.15 -4.72 -34.51
N PHE A 25 -16.12 -3.82 -35.52
CA PHE A 25 -17.24 -3.63 -36.44
C PHE A 25 -17.55 -4.89 -37.27
N VAL A 26 -16.52 -5.55 -37.83
CA VAL A 26 -16.68 -6.80 -38.57
C VAL A 26 -17.18 -7.93 -37.67
N LEU A 27 -16.67 -8.01 -36.44
CA LEU A 27 -17.09 -9.01 -35.46
C LEU A 27 -18.55 -8.81 -35.04
N THR A 28 -18.98 -7.57 -34.79
CA THR A 28 -20.38 -7.24 -34.46
C THR A 28 -21.33 -7.60 -35.61
N LEU A 29 -20.96 -7.30 -36.86
CA LEU A 29 -21.77 -7.69 -38.02
C LEU A 29 -21.84 -9.21 -38.21
N ALA A 30 -20.71 -9.91 -38.09
CA ALA A 30 -20.66 -11.36 -38.21
C ALA A 30 -21.48 -12.06 -37.11
N LEU A 31 -21.41 -11.56 -35.88
CA LEU A 31 -22.23 -12.03 -34.75
C LEU A 31 -23.72 -11.79 -34.98
N GLY A 32 -24.11 -10.65 -35.57
CA GLY A 32 -25.51 -10.36 -35.88
C GLY A 32 -26.08 -11.36 -36.89
N VAL A 33 -25.39 -11.59 -38.01
CA VAL A 33 -25.85 -12.51 -39.06
C VAL A 33 -25.88 -13.97 -38.57
N ALA A 34 -24.86 -14.40 -37.83
CA ALA A 34 -24.84 -15.74 -37.24
C ALA A 34 -25.92 -15.90 -36.16
N GLY A 35 -26.21 -14.82 -35.42
CA GLY A 35 -27.23 -14.80 -34.37
C GLY A 35 -28.64 -15.05 -34.91
N ASP A 36 -29.02 -14.39 -36.00
CA ASP A 36 -30.37 -14.55 -36.59
C ASP A 36 -30.59 -15.98 -37.10
N GLY A 37 -29.65 -16.52 -37.88
CA GLY A 37 -29.78 -17.88 -38.42
C GLY A 37 -29.79 -18.96 -37.33
N LEU A 38 -28.95 -18.81 -36.30
CA LEU A 38 -28.91 -19.73 -35.17
C LEU A 38 -30.17 -19.62 -34.30
N SER A 39 -30.67 -18.39 -34.11
CA SER A 39 -31.91 -18.12 -33.36
C SER A 39 -33.09 -18.82 -34.01
N THR A 40 -33.28 -18.68 -35.32
CA THR A 40 -34.35 -19.36 -36.05
C THR A 40 -34.24 -20.88 -35.93
N LEU A 41 -33.03 -21.44 -36.09
CA LEU A 41 -32.83 -22.89 -36.01
C LEU A 41 -33.11 -23.43 -34.60
N VAL A 42 -32.61 -22.76 -33.56
CA VAL A 42 -32.75 -23.23 -32.17
C VAL A 42 -34.14 -22.96 -31.59
N LEU A 43 -34.75 -21.82 -31.90
CA LEU A 43 -36.03 -21.43 -31.32
C LEU A 43 -37.23 -21.98 -32.09
N GLU A 44 -37.14 -22.11 -33.41
CA GLU A 44 -38.25 -22.57 -34.25
C GLU A 44 -38.15 -24.05 -34.56
N VAL A 45 -37.05 -24.51 -35.18
CA VAL A 45 -36.94 -25.91 -35.64
C VAL A 45 -36.91 -26.88 -34.46
N ILE A 46 -36.10 -26.61 -33.44
CA ILE A 46 -36.04 -27.46 -32.24
C ILE A 46 -37.31 -27.30 -31.40
N GLY A 47 -37.89 -26.10 -31.35
CA GLY A 47 -39.15 -25.84 -30.64
C GLY A 47 -40.31 -26.64 -31.21
N ASP A 48 -40.46 -26.65 -32.54
CA ASP A 48 -41.50 -27.41 -33.23
C ASP A 48 -41.29 -28.92 -33.07
N TRP A 49 -40.04 -29.39 -33.14
CA TRP A 49 -39.70 -30.80 -32.90
C TRP A 49 -40.01 -31.23 -31.46
N LEU A 50 -39.65 -30.43 -30.45
CA LEU A 50 -39.95 -30.69 -29.04
C LEU A 50 -41.46 -30.73 -28.77
N GLN A 51 -42.21 -29.83 -29.40
CA GLN A 51 -43.67 -29.83 -29.31
C GLN A 51 -44.27 -31.10 -29.91
N GLN A 52 -43.77 -31.53 -31.08
CA GLN A 52 -44.27 -32.73 -31.76
C GLN A 52 -43.93 -34.02 -31.00
N GLN A 53 -42.74 -34.14 -30.42
CA GLN A 53 -42.28 -35.38 -29.78
C GLN A 53 -42.66 -35.49 -28.30
N PHE A 54 -42.66 -34.37 -27.58
CA PHE A 54 -42.82 -34.36 -26.11
C PHE A 54 -44.00 -33.53 -25.62
N GLY A 55 -44.77 -32.91 -26.52
CA GLY A 55 -45.92 -32.06 -26.15
C GLY A 55 -45.53 -30.77 -25.41
N VAL A 56 -44.26 -30.36 -25.48
CA VAL A 56 -43.77 -29.15 -24.83
C VAL A 56 -44.30 -27.93 -25.57
N ASP A 57 -44.91 -26.98 -24.85
CA ASP A 57 -45.34 -25.72 -25.46
C ASP A 57 -44.11 -24.95 -25.99
N LYS A 58 -44.14 -24.61 -27.28
CA LYS A 58 -43.12 -23.82 -27.97
C LYS A 58 -42.80 -22.52 -27.22
N ARG A 59 -43.78 -21.87 -26.61
CA ARG A 59 -43.59 -20.63 -25.83
C ARG A 59 -42.79 -20.87 -24.56
N LEU A 60 -43.02 -21.99 -23.88
CA LEU A 60 -42.25 -22.36 -22.69
C LEU A 60 -40.80 -22.69 -23.06
N TRP A 61 -40.57 -23.42 -24.15
CA TRP A 61 -39.22 -23.68 -24.67
C TRP A 61 -38.47 -22.38 -24.98
N GLN A 62 -39.09 -21.48 -25.75
CA GLN A 62 -38.51 -20.20 -26.10
C GLN A 62 -38.18 -19.36 -24.86
N GLY A 63 -39.09 -19.33 -23.88
CA GLY A 63 -38.86 -18.65 -22.61
C GLY A 63 -37.66 -19.21 -21.84
N LEU A 64 -37.50 -20.53 -21.77
CA LEU A 64 -36.38 -21.18 -21.09
C LEU A 64 -35.03 -20.89 -21.78
N VAL A 65 -34.99 -20.94 -23.11
CA VAL A 65 -33.76 -20.65 -23.87
C VAL A 65 -33.34 -19.19 -23.68
N VAL A 66 -34.28 -18.25 -23.78
CA VAL A 66 -34.00 -16.82 -23.57
C VAL A 66 -33.55 -16.56 -22.13
N ALA A 67 -34.23 -17.13 -21.13
CA ALA A 67 -33.84 -16.98 -19.73
C ALA A 67 -32.44 -17.55 -19.46
N GLY A 68 -32.11 -18.71 -20.04
CA GLY A 68 -30.78 -19.32 -19.95
C GLY A 68 -29.69 -18.44 -20.59
N LEU A 69 -29.95 -17.87 -21.76
CA LEU A 69 -29.03 -16.95 -22.43
C LEU A 69 -28.78 -15.68 -21.61
N VAL A 70 -29.83 -15.06 -21.08
CA VAL A 70 -29.71 -13.88 -20.21
C VAL A 70 -28.88 -14.20 -18.97
N GLY A 71 -29.15 -15.35 -18.32
CA GLY A 71 -28.36 -15.80 -17.17
C GLY A 71 -26.88 -16.03 -17.49
N ALA A 72 -26.58 -16.65 -18.63
CA ALA A 72 -25.20 -16.87 -19.09
C ALA A 72 -24.47 -15.55 -19.36
N VAL A 73 -25.14 -14.57 -19.97
CA VAL A 73 -24.56 -13.23 -20.21
C VAL A 73 -24.27 -12.52 -18.90
N LEU A 74 -25.20 -12.55 -17.93
CA LEU A 74 -24.99 -11.92 -16.63
C LEU A 74 -23.80 -12.54 -15.88
N LEU A 75 -23.65 -13.87 -15.91
CA LEU A 75 -22.50 -14.57 -15.32
C LEU A 75 -21.18 -14.24 -16.04
N ALA A 76 -21.21 -14.12 -17.37
CA ALA A 76 -20.04 -13.72 -18.15
C ALA A 76 -19.61 -12.29 -17.81
N VAL A 77 -20.57 -11.36 -17.69
CA VAL A 77 -20.30 -9.97 -17.29
C VAL A 77 -19.77 -9.90 -15.86
N SER A 78 -20.34 -10.66 -14.91
CA SER A 78 -19.86 -10.65 -13.53
C SER A 78 -18.43 -11.19 -13.42
N ASN A 79 -18.13 -12.30 -14.10
CA ASN A 79 -16.78 -12.88 -14.13
C ASN A 79 -15.78 -11.97 -14.85
N LEU A 80 -16.21 -11.32 -15.94
CA LEU A 80 -15.39 -10.35 -16.65
C LEU A 80 -15.10 -9.13 -15.78
N SER A 81 -16.07 -8.63 -15.01
CA SER A 81 -15.85 -7.48 -14.12
C SER A 81 -14.81 -7.77 -13.02
N ALA A 82 -14.85 -8.98 -12.43
CA ALA A 82 -13.86 -9.43 -11.46
C ALA A 82 -12.46 -9.54 -12.09
N HIS A 83 -12.38 -10.17 -13.26
CA HIS A 83 -11.10 -10.41 -13.93
C HIS A 83 -10.51 -9.14 -14.58
N LEU A 84 -11.36 -8.22 -15.04
CA LEU A 84 -10.97 -6.92 -15.59
C LEU A 84 -10.43 -6.01 -14.48
N SER A 85 -11.00 -6.05 -13.26
CA SER A 85 -10.46 -5.38 -12.08
C SER A 85 -9.00 -5.79 -11.84
N ASP A 86 -8.73 -7.09 -11.84
CA ASP A 86 -7.40 -7.60 -11.50
C ASP A 86 -6.40 -7.43 -12.65
N TRP A 87 -6.87 -7.56 -13.89
CA TRP A 87 -6.08 -7.26 -15.08
C TRP A 87 -5.72 -5.77 -15.19
N MET A 88 -6.67 -4.87 -14.89
CA MET A 88 -6.40 -3.43 -14.86
C MET A 88 -5.40 -3.07 -13.76
N LYS A 89 -5.51 -3.65 -12.55
CA LYS A 89 -4.48 -3.48 -11.51
C LYS A 89 -3.10 -3.93 -12.03
N GLY A 90 -3.04 -5.08 -12.70
CA GLY A 90 -1.81 -5.63 -13.26
C GLY A 90 -1.19 -4.75 -14.35
N ILE A 91 -1.97 -4.27 -15.32
CA ILE A 91 -1.48 -3.41 -16.41
C ILE A 91 -1.08 -2.03 -15.91
N VAL A 92 -1.85 -1.45 -14.99
CA VAL A 92 -1.55 -0.15 -14.40
C VAL A 92 -0.26 -0.20 -13.59
N LEU A 93 0.01 -1.30 -12.88
CA LEU A 93 1.28 -1.53 -12.18
C LEU A 93 2.44 -1.83 -13.14
N ARG A 94 2.18 -2.50 -14.27
CA ARG A 94 3.23 -2.93 -15.23
C ARG A 94 3.67 -1.83 -16.20
N ASN A 95 2.79 -0.90 -16.54
CA ASN A 95 3.08 0.23 -17.44
C ASN A 95 3.34 1.55 -16.73
N SER A 96 3.20 1.60 -15.40
CA SER A 96 3.72 2.72 -14.63
C SER A 96 5.23 2.56 -14.50
N THR A 97 5.96 3.04 -15.49
CA THR A 97 7.31 3.59 -15.27
C THR A 97 7.14 4.81 -14.37
N ALA A 98 6.76 4.59 -13.11
CA ALA A 98 6.86 5.58 -12.07
C ALA A 98 8.33 5.98 -12.09
N THR A 99 8.60 7.23 -12.45
CA THR A 99 9.92 7.82 -12.30
C THR A 99 10.26 7.62 -10.83
N ILE A 100 11.12 6.65 -10.52
CA ILE A 100 11.53 6.36 -9.16
C ILE A 100 12.29 7.61 -8.73
N GLU A 101 11.61 8.50 -8.00
CA GLU A 101 12.28 9.62 -7.38
C GLU A 101 13.26 9.00 -6.40
N THR A 102 14.54 9.03 -6.77
CA THR A 102 15.61 8.36 -6.01
C THR A 102 15.53 8.79 -4.56
N ALA A 103 15.65 7.83 -3.63
CA ALA A 103 15.60 8.12 -2.20
C ALA A 103 16.54 9.29 -1.88
N ARG A 104 15.97 10.39 -1.37
CA ARG A 104 16.74 11.58 -1.01
C ARG A 104 17.03 11.52 0.48
N VAL A 105 18.32 11.54 0.80
CA VAL A 105 18.82 11.68 2.16
C VAL A 105 19.27 13.11 2.33
N ARG A 106 18.79 13.79 3.38
CA ARG A 106 19.15 15.19 3.66
C ARG A 106 19.27 15.42 5.16
N PRO A 107 20.10 16.36 5.62
CA PRO A 107 20.10 16.80 7.01
C PRO A 107 18.70 17.22 7.46
N LEU A 108 18.26 16.70 8.60
CA LEU A 108 16.96 17.05 9.16
C LEU A 108 17.08 18.31 10.02
N THR A 109 16.55 19.43 9.52
CA THR A 109 16.57 20.71 10.24
C THR A 109 15.30 20.98 11.03
N GLN A 110 14.19 20.33 10.67
CA GLN A 110 12.90 20.50 11.34
C GLN A 110 12.72 19.54 12.52
N THR A 111 11.78 19.88 13.41
CA THR A 111 11.37 19.04 14.55
C THR A 111 9.90 18.65 14.41
N TYR A 112 9.54 17.46 14.90
CA TYR A 112 8.20 16.89 14.76
C TYR A 112 7.55 16.72 16.13
N PRO A 113 6.23 16.89 16.24
CA PRO A 113 5.50 16.65 17.50
C PRO A 113 5.39 15.18 17.87
N GLY A 114 5.38 14.26 16.90
CA GLY A 114 5.42 12.82 17.13
C GLY A 114 6.76 12.20 16.73
N LEU A 115 7.29 11.33 17.58
CA LEU A 115 8.51 10.56 17.31
C LEU A 115 8.32 9.08 17.65
N ILE A 116 8.66 8.17 16.73
CA ILE A 116 8.70 6.73 16.96
C ILE A 116 10.16 6.29 16.98
N VAL A 117 10.63 5.67 18.06
CA VAL A 117 12.02 5.21 18.19
C VAL A 117 12.10 3.73 18.55
N LEU A 118 13.09 3.05 17.98
CA LEU A 118 13.48 1.70 18.37
C LEU A 118 14.54 1.75 19.45
N VAL A 119 14.31 1.13 20.61
CA VAL A 119 15.27 1.15 21.72
C VAL A 119 16.26 -0.01 21.59
N SER A 120 17.51 0.30 21.25
CA SER A 120 18.61 -0.67 21.30
C SER A 120 19.17 -0.85 22.71
N LEU A 121 19.94 -1.91 22.91
CA LEU A 121 20.67 -2.14 24.16
C LEU A 121 21.88 -1.21 24.23
N GLY A 122 22.18 -0.67 25.42
CA GLY A 122 23.39 0.12 25.67
C GLY A 122 23.15 1.35 26.57
N GLN A 123 24.24 2.02 26.97
CA GLN A 123 24.15 3.18 27.87
C GLN A 123 23.78 4.50 27.15
N ASN A 124 24.13 4.62 25.87
CA ASN A 124 23.79 5.77 25.02
C ASN A 124 23.07 5.27 23.76
N PRO A 125 21.79 4.89 23.87
CA PRO A 125 21.04 4.45 22.71
C PRO A 125 20.90 5.60 21.70
N PRO A 126 20.97 5.35 20.39
CA PRO A 126 20.76 6.38 19.36
C PRO A 126 19.44 7.15 19.54
N ALA A 127 18.41 6.47 20.08
CA ALA A 127 17.13 7.08 20.45
C ALA A 127 17.29 8.37 21.29
N LYS A 128 18.30 8.45 22.17
CA LYS A 128 18.58 9.66 22.96
C LYS A 128 18.88 10.88 22.08
N ALA A 129 19.72 10.72 21.06
CA ALA A 129 20.09 11.81 20.17
C ALA A 129 18.90 12.26 19.31
N ALA A 130 18.09 11.32 18.82
CA ALA A 130 16.86 11.62 18.10
C ALA A 130 15.87 12.42 18.97
N ILE A 131 15.61 11.95 20.21
CA ILE A 131 14.70 12.63 21.15
C ILE A 131 15.19 14.05 21.46
N LEU A 132 16.48 14.22 21.76
CA LEU A 132 17.07 15.53 22.04
C LEU A 132 17.00 16.47 20.83
N HIS A 133 17.17 15.95 19.61
CA HIS A 133 17.02 16.74 18.39
C HIS A 133 15.61 17.28 18.19
N HIS A 134 14.57 16.50 18.49
CA HIS A 134 13.18 16.98 18.36
C HIS A 134 12.70 17.83 19.54
N TRP A 135 13.34 17.71 20.70
CA TRP A 135 13.02 18.52 21.87
C TRP A 135 13.75 19.87 21.94
N GLN A 136 15.04 19.89 21.56
CA GLN A 136 15.90 21.10 21.57
C GLN A 136 15.78 21.95 22.85
N ALA A 137 15.89 21.33 24.03
CA ALA A 137 15.76 22.02 25.32
C ALA A 137 14.46 22.86 25.43
N ALA A 138 13.34 22.27 25.01
CA ALA A 138 11.98 22.85 24.97
C ALA A 138 11.74 23.91 23.87
N GLN A 139 12.68 24.07 22.93
CA GLN A 139 12.47 24.91 21.74
C GLN A 139 11.96 24.12 20.53
N GLY A 140 12.04 22.79 20.57
CA GLY A 140 11.53 21.90 19.53
C GLY A 140 10.06 21.54 19.72
N ASN A 141 9.50 20.84 18.73
CA ASN A 141 8.07 20.53 18.68
C ASN A 141 7.66 19.25 19.40
N LEU A 142 8.60 18.45 19.93
CA LEU A 142 8.30 17.12 20.47
C LEU A 142 7.24 17.15 21.58
N GLN A 143 6.13 16.46 21.35
CA GLN A 143 5.03 16.29 22.30
C GLN A 143 4.83 14.83 22.71
N HIS A 144 5.05 13.91 21.77
CA HIS A 144 4.81 12.48 21.97
C HIS A 144 5.96 11.65 21.38
N CYS A 145 6.44 10.67 22.15
CA CYS A 145 7.53 9.79 21.81
C CYS A 145 7.16 8.34 22.16
N TRP A 146 6.98 7.51 21.14
CA TRP A 146 6.71 6.08 21.29
C TRP A 146 8.02 5.29 21.25
N LEU A 147 8.31 4.54 22.30
CA LEU A 147 9.53 3.73 22.41
C LEU A 147 9.19 2.25 22.25
N ILE A 148 9.61 1.66 21.13
CA ILE A 148 9.42 0.24 20.83
C ILE A 148 10.58 -0.55 21.43
N CYS A 149 10.28 -1.50 22.30
CA CYS A 149 11.27 -2.28 23.03
C CYS A 149 11.31 -3.74 22.55
N GLY A 150 12.52 -4.24 22.24
CA GLY A 150 12.78 -5.64 21.89
C GLY A 150 13.10 -6.50 23.13
N GLY A 151 12.09 -6.80 23.95
CA GLY A 151 12.22 -7.56 25.19
C GLY A 151 12.66 -6.73 26.42
N ASP A 152 12.76 -7.41 27.57
CA ASP A 152 12.88 -6.75 28.88
C ASP A 152 14.17 -5.95 29.08
N ARG A 153 15.30 -6.36 28.48
CA ARG A 153 16.55 -5.58 28.55
C ARG A 153 16.46 -4.25 27.80
N SER A 154 15.77 -4.26 26.65
CA SER A 154 15.49 -3.04 25.88
C SER A 154 14.50 -2.14 26.65
N LEU A 155 13.50 -2.73 27.32
CA LEU A 155 12.59 -2.02 28.21
C LEU A 155 13.31 -1.35 29.40
N GLN A 156 14.23 -2.06 30.06
CA GLN A 156 15.04 -1.46 31.13
C GLN A 156 15.89 -0.29 30.62
N THR A 157 16.45 -0.41 29.41
CA THR A 157 17.19 0.68 28.76
C THR A 157 16.27 1.88 28.48
N ALA A 158 15.05 1.64 28.00
CA ALA A 158 14.05 2.67 27.76
C ALA A 158 13.68 3.40 29.07
N THR A 159 13.46 2.66 30.17
CA THR A 159 13.16 3.25 31.48
C THR A 159 14.29 4.16 31.96
N THR A 160 15.53 3.68 31.94
CA THR A 160 16.70 4.49 32.33
C THR A 160 16.86 5.73 31.44
N LEU A 161 16.66 5.58 30.13
CA LEU A 161 16.71 6.70 29.19
C LEU A 161 15.64 7.76 29.50
N VAL A 162 14.41 7.34 29.74
CA VAL A 162 13.30 8.23 30.09
C VAL A 162 13.58 8.96 31.40
N GLU A 163 14.06 8.26 32.43
CA GLU A 163 14.43 8.89 33.71
C GLU A 163 15.53 9.94 33.54
N GLN A 164 16.57 9.65 32.74
CA GLN A 164 17.63 10.62 32.43
C GLN A 164 17.11 11.86 31.68
N LEU A 165 16.18 11.68 30.74
CA LEU A 165 15.62 12.79 29.96
C LEU A 165 14.63 13.62 30.79
N VAL A 166 13.84 12.97 31.64
CA VAL A 166 12.97 13.67 32.60
C VAL A 166 13.78 14.50 33.59
N ALA A 167 14.90 13.97 34.08
CA ALA A 167 15.82 14.72 34.94
C ALA A 167 16.44 15.94 34.23
N GLN A 168 16.50 15.95 32.90
CA GLN A 168 16.95 17.08 32.08
C GLN A 168 15.83 18.09 31.77
N GLY A 169 14.59 17.82 32.17
CA GLY A 169 13.44 18.72 31.98
C GLY A 169 12.42 18.25 30.96
N LEU A 170 12.57 17.05 30.36
CA LEU A 170 11.56 16.51 29.45
C LEU A 170 10.30 16.08 30.23
N PRO A 171 9.08 16.51 29.85
CA PRO A 171 7.88 16.09 30.55
C PRO A 171 7.67 14.57 30.43
N ARG A 172 7.46 13.87 31.56
CA ARG A 172 7.23 12.41 31.55
C ARG A 172 6.05 11.99 30.68
N LYS A 173 5.02 12.84 30.57
CA LYS A 173 3.82 12.63 29.73
C LYS A 173 4.12 12.54 28.23
N CYS A 174 5.32 12.93 27.79
CA CYS A 174 5.72 12.82 26.41
C CYS A 174 6.07 11.38 26.01
N PHE A 175 6.28 10.47 26.95
CA PHE A 175 6.78 9.13 26.65
C PHE A 175 5.70 8.05 26.74
N HIS A 176 5.62 7.25 25.68
CA HIS A 176 4.71 6.11 25.54
C HIS A 176 5.55 4.84 25.36
N TYR A 177 5.56 3.97 26.36
CA TYR A 177 6.40 2.76 26.34
C TYR A 177 5.96 1.73 27.39
N GLY A 178 6.50 0.53 27.29
CA GLY A 178 6.28 -0.54 28.26
C GLY A 178 5.02 -1.35 28.02
N ARG A 179 4.68 -2.18 29.01
CA ARG A 179 3.57 -3.15 28.95
C ARG A 179 2.22 -2.49 29.19
N ASP A 180 2.21 -1.39 29.94
CA ASP A 180 0.99 -0.71 30.37
C ASP A 180 0.48 0.30 29.31
N TYR A 181 1.25 0.53 28.24
CA TYR A 181 0.80 1.35 27.12
C TYR A 181 0.09 0.49 26.08
N HIS A 182 -1.24 0.59 26.05
CA HIS A 182 -2.09 -0.15 25.11
C HIS A 182 -2.40 0.67 23.87
N LEU A 183 -2.13 0.12 22.69
CA LEU A 183 -2.52 0.73 21.42
C LEU A 183 -4.00 0.42 21.10
N PRO A 184 -4.79 1.41 20.67
CA PRO A 184 -6.14 1.19 20.18
C PRO A 184 -6.07 0.40 18.87
N LEU A 185 -7.07 -0.46 18.63
CA LEU A 185 -7.25 -1.33 17.45
C LEU A 185 -6.46 -2.65 17.48
N ALA A 186 -7.00 -3.65 18.19
CA ALA A 186 -7.13 -5.06 17.77
C ALA A 186 -7.79 -5.90 18.88
N ASP A 187 -8.32 -7.07 18.52
CA ASP A 187 -8.76 -8.17 19.41
C ASP A 187 -7.67 -8.70 20.37
N ARG A 188 -6.49 -8.06 20.40
CA ARG A 188 -5.36 -8.38 21.27
C ARG A 188 -4.74 -7.08 21.78
N ASP A 189 -4.56 -7.02 23.10
CA ASP A 189 -3.71 -6.02 23.75
C ASP A 189 -2.27 -6.15 23.25
N ALA A 190 -1.90 -5.32 22.28
CA ALA A 190 -0.53 -5.18 21.82
C ALA A 190 0.10 -3.97 22.50
N GLY A 191 0.95 -4.22 23.48
CA GLY A 191 1.80 -3.20 24.07
C GLY A 191 2.96 -2.82 23.15
N LEU A 192 3.71 -1.78 23.51
CA LEU A 192 4.93 -1.34 22.81
C LEU A 192 6.16 -2.21 23.11
N LEU A 193 5.94 -3.40 23.68
CA LEU A 193 6.95 -4.38 24.00
C LEU A 193 6.80 -5.59 23.08
N ALA A 194 7.78 -5.82 22.22
CA ALA A 194 7.96 -7.11 21.57
C ALA A 194 8.49 -8.10 22.61
N SER A 195 7.58 -8.76 23.32
CA SER A 195 7.85 -9.47 24.58
C SER A 195 8.78 -10.67 24.44
N ASP A 196 8.87 -11.27 23.26
CA ASP A 196 9.80 -12.33 22.96
C ASP A 196 10.70 -12.01 21.76
N ALA A 197 11.79 -12.78 21.64
CA ALA A 197 12.75 -12.60 20.56
C ALA A 197 12.17 -12.95 19.19
N ALA A 198 11.10 -13.76 19.10
CA ALA A 198 10.50 -14.11 17.82
C ALA A 198 9.75 -12.90 17.25
N LEU A 199 8.93 -12.23 18.05
CA LEU A 199 8.22 -11.01 17.67
C LEU A 199 9.18 -9.86 17.36
N ALA A 200 10.23 -9.67 18.15
CA ALA A 200 11.25 -8.66 17.87
C ALA A 200 12.03 -8.93 16.57
N ASN A 201 12.09 -10.19 16.12
CA ASN A 201 12.75 -10.57 14.87
C ASN A 201 11.79 -10.72 13.69
N ASP A 202 10.48 -10.48 13.88
CA ASP A 202 9.48 -10.49 12.82
C ASP A 202 9.23 -9.06 12.29
N PRO A 203 9.72 -8.71 11.09
CA PRO A 203 9.49 -7.39 10.52
C PRO A 203 8.01 -7.09 10.21
N ASN A 204 7.17 -8.11 9.99
CA ASN A 204 5.74 -7.89 9.75
C ASN A 204 5.03 -7.47 11.04
N PHE A 205 5.35 -8.11 12.16
CA PHE A 205 4.87 -7.69 13.47
C PHE A 205 5.27 -6.24 13.77
N ILE A 206 6.53 -5.88 13.53
CA ILE A 206 7.01 -4.51 13.78
C ILE A 206 6.34 -3.49 12.85
N ARG A 207 6.13 -3.86 11.58
CA ARG A 207 5.36 -3.03 10.63
C ARG A 207 3.96 -2.75 11.16
N GLU A 208 3.23 -3.80 11.55
CA GLU A 208 1.87 -3.69 12.09
C GLU A 208 1.82 -2.89 13.40
N LEU A 209 2.83 -3.06 14.26
CA LEU A 209 2.96 -2.28 15.49
C LEU A 209 3.08 -0.78 15.19
N ILE A 210 3.88 -0.43 14.19
CA ILE A 210 4.08 0.97 13.78
C ILE A 210 2.82 1.52 13.11
N ASP A 211 2.13 0.73 12.27
CA ASP A 211 0.82 1.11 11.73
C ASP A 211 -0.17 1.49 12.83
N ARG A 212 -0.18 0.73 13.93
CA ARG A 212 -1.02 1.02 15.10
C ARG A 212 -0.58 2.26 15.86
N ILE A 213 0.73 2.54 15.94
CA ILE A 213 1.22 3.78 16.55
C ILE A 213 0.74 5.00 15.75
N TYR A 214 0.78 4.94 14.42
CA TYR A 214 0.23 6.04 13.60
C TYR A 214 -1.28 6.21 13.83
N ALA A 215 -2.04 5.11 13.90
CA ALA A 215 -3.47 5.19 14.20
C ALA A 215 -3.75 5.73 15.62
N ASP A 216 -2.95 5.33 16.62
CA ASP A 216 -3.00 5.85 17.99
C ASP A 216 -2.69 7.35 18.05
N ALA A 217 -1.68 7.79 17.31
CA ALA A 217 -1.28 9.20 17.20
C ALA A 217 -2.43 10.07 16.68
N GLU A 218 -3.11 9.61 15.62
CA GLU A 218 -4.28 10.29 15.06
C GLU A 218 -5.46 10.27 16.03
N LEU A 219 -5.82 9.10 16.57
CA LEU A 219 -7.03 8.93 17.38
C LEU A 219 -6.97 9.61 18.75
N ARG A 220 -5.83 9.52 19.44
CA ARG A 220 -5.70 10.04 20.82
C ARG A 220 -5.14 11.45 20.88
N TYR A 221 -4.31 11.83 19.91
CA TYR A 221 -3.57 13.09 19.95
C TYR A 221 -3.85 13.99 18.75
N GLY A 222 -4.62 13.54 17.77
CA GLY A 222 -4.96 14.33 16.59
C GLY A 222 -3.77 14.64 15.68
N LEU A 223 -2.70 13.84 15.76
CA LEU A 223 -1.50 14.03 14.94
C LEU A 223 -1.67 13.35 13.58
N ASP A 224 -1.47 14.10 12.50
CA ASP A 224 -1.40 13.54 11.16
C ASP A 224 -0.11 12.72 10.96
N ALA A 225 -0.12 11.78 10.01
CA ALA A 225 1.06 10.98 9.68
C ALA A 225 2.29 11.85 9.31
N THR A 226 2.07 13.02 8.69
CA THR A 226 3.13 13.98 8.33
C THR A 226 3.72 14.70 9.55
N GLU A 227 3.07 14.64 10.70
CA GLU A 227 3.52 15.23 11.97
C GLU A 227 4.26 14.22 12.86
N VAL A 228 4.37 12.97 12.40
CA VAL A 228 5.08 11.89 13.09
C VAL A 228 6.26 11.44 12.23
N ILE A 229 7.44 11.33 12.87
CA ILE A 229 8.65 10.79 12.23
C ILE A 229 9.13 9.53 12.94
N ALA A 230 9.65 8.57 12.18
CA ALA A 230 10.16 7.31 12.71
C ALA A 230 11.69 7.21 12.56
N ASP A 231 12.39 6.92 13.66
CA ASP A 231 13.84 6.72 13.73
C ASP A 231 14.20 5.23 13.71
N TYR A 232 14.82 4.78 12.61
CA TYR A 232 15.18 3.37 12.40
C TYR A 232 16.64 3.06 12.77
N THR A 233 17.35 3.98 13.44
CA THR A 233 18.76 3.79 13.80
C THR A 233 18.94 2.69 14.84
N GLY A 234 18.00 2.59 15.77
CA GLY A 234 18.05 1.63 16.88
C GLY A 234 17.38 0.29 16.58
N GLY A 235 17.16 -0.50 17.63
CA GLY A 235 16.57 -1.85 17.53
C GLY A 235 17.51 -2.88 16.89
N ASN A 236 16.95 -4.06 16.59
CA ASN A 236 17.63 -5.04 15.74
C ASN A 236 17.28 -4.80 14.27
N LYS A 237 17.99 -5.49 13.36
CA LYS A 237 17.80 -5.33 11.91
C LYS A 237 16.37 -5.62 11.44
N SER A 238 15.70 -6.60 12.03
CA SER A 238 14.30 -6.91 11.70
C SER A 238 13.35 -5.80 12.14
N MET A 239 13.58 -5.17 13.29
CA MET A 239 12.82 -4.02 13.74
C MET A 239 12.99 -2.82 12.81
N SER A 240 14.23 -2.49 12.43
CA SER A 240 14.49 -1.44 11.45
C SER A 240 13.82 -1.75 10.10
N ALA A 241 13.87 -3.00 9.65
CA ALA A 241 13.20 -3.42 8.41
C ALA A 241 11.67 -3.25 8.48
N GLY A 242 11.04 -3.68 9.58
CA GLY A 242 9.60 -3.49 9.80
C GLY A 242 9.19 -2.02 9.82
N MET A 243 10.01 -1.16 10.44
CA MET A 243 9.82 0.29 10.45
C MET A 243 9.94 0.93 9.07
N ILE A 244 10.98 0.58 8.32
CA ILE A 244 11.16 1.04 6.93
C ILE A 244 9.94 0.62 6.09
N LEU A 245 9.49 -0.62 6.22
CA LEU A 245 8.31 -1.14 5.51
C LEU A 245 7.04 -0.36 5.85
N ALA A 246 6.80 -0.05 7.13
CA ALA A 246 5.66 0.76 7.56
C ALA A 246 5.74 2.20 6.99
N CYS A 247 6.94 2.75 6.87
CA CYS A 247 7.15 4.11 6.36
C CYS A 247 7.29 4.19 4.82
N THR A 248 7.00 3.11 4.09
CA THR A 248 6.88 3.18 2.61
C THR A 248 5.65 3.97 2.15
N THR A 249 4.74 4.29 3.07
CA THR A 249 3.60 5.18 2.82
C THR A 249 4.09 6.62 2.67
N PRO A 250 3.66 7.37 1.65
CA PRO A 250 4.21 8.68 1.31
C PRO A 250 4.19 9.76 2.40
N ASN A 251 3.25 9.68 3.33
CA ASN A 251 3.05 10.69 4.37
C ASN A 251 3.78 10.33 5.67
N ARG A 252 4.61 9.29 5.68
CA ARG A 252 5.31 8.83 6.88
C ARG A 252 6.78 9.15 6.75
N HIS A 253 7.25 10.07 7.58
CA HIS A 253 8.64 10.50 7.54
C HIS A 253 9.53 9.49 8.24
N LEU A 254 10.74 9.32 7.71
CA LEU A 254 11.74 8.41 8.24
C LEU A 254 13.05 9.17 8.49
N GLN A 255 13.74 8.83 9.56
CA GLN A 255 15.06 9.37 9.87
C GLN A 255 16.04 8.31 10.38
N TYR A 256 17.32 8.63 10.29
CA TYR A 256 18.38 7.93 11.02
C TYR A 256 19.44 8.91 11.51
N ILE A 257 20.27 8.45 12.45
CA ILE A 257 21.43 9.19 12.93
C ILE A 257 22.67 8.71 12.18
N LEU A 258 23.31 9.63 11.48
CA LEU A 258 24.64 9.45 10.90
C LEU A 258 25.66 9.90 11.95
N SER A 259 26.60 9.03 12.31
CA SER A 259 27.68 9.36 13.24
C SER A 259 29.00 8.96 12.61
N ASP A 260 30.00 9.82 12.79
CA ASP A 260 31.40 9.42 12.67
C ASP A 260 31.79 8.64 13.93
N TYR A 261 32.90 7.90 13.88
CA TYR A 261 33.40 7.15 15.03
C TYR A 261 34.85 7.52 15.29
N ASP A 262 35.21 7.73 16.55
CA ASP A 262 36.59 7.92 16.98
C ASP A 262 37.36 6.58 17.02
N ASP A 263 38.65 6.64 17.38
CA ASP A 263 39.51 5.46 17.49
C ASP A 263 39.04 4.45 18.57
N ASP A 264 38.26 4.90 19.55
CA ASP A 264 37.61 4.07 20.57
C ASP A 264 36.26 3.50 20.10
N ASN A 265 35.89 3.72 18.84
CA ASN A 265 34.60 3.36 18.24
C ASN A 265 33.41 4.00 18.98
N LYS A 266 33.59 5.20 19.54
CA LYS A 266 32.52 6.03 20.10
C LYS A 266 31.99 6.98 19.04
N PRO A 267 30.66 7.18 18.98
CA PRO A 267 30.08 8.09 18.01
C PRO A 267 30.49 9.53 18.30
N ILE A 268 31.04 10.20 17.29
CA ILE A 268 31.34 11.63 17.24
C ILE A 268 30.55 12.27 16.09
N ASN A 269 30.34 13.59 16.12
CA ASN A 269 29.65 14.36 15.07
C ASN A 269 28.30 13.76 14.60
N SER A 270 27.43 13.39 15.54
CA SER A 270 26.14 12.79 15.19
C SER A 270 25.18 13.81 14.57
N GLN A 271 24.65 13.48 13.38
CA GLN A 271 23.69 14.29 12.64
C GLN A 271 22.42 13.49 12.35
N VAL A 272 21.25 14.10 12.57
CA VAL A 272 19.96 13.49 12.21
C VAL A 272 19.70 13.74 10.73
N MET A 273 19.40 12.66 10.01
CA MET A 273 19.19 12.65 8.56
C MET A 273 17.76 12.21 8.26
N GLU A 274 17.04 12.97 7.44
CA GLU A 274 15.74 12.57 6.90
C GLU A 274 15.94 11.69 5.66
N VAL A 275 15.11 10.66 5.54
CA VAL A 275 15.07 9.73 4.41
C VAL A 275 13.68 9.76 3.80
N GLN A 276 13.61 10.09 2.52
CA GLN A 276 12.40 9.90 1.73
C GLN A 276 12.51 8.62 0.93
N ILE A 277 11.66 7.64 1.24
CA ILE A 277 11.60 6.38 0.50
C ILE A 277 10.90 6.64 -0.84
N SER A 278 11.50 6.14 -1.92
CA SER A 278 10.88 6.17 -3.23
C SER A 278 9.62 5.30 -3.24
N SER A 279 8.46 5.90 -3.51
CA SER A 279 7.20 5.16 -3.63
C SER A 279 6.68 5.24 -5.06
N ALA A 280 6.51 4.08 -5.71
CA ALA A 280 5.93 4.01 -7.06
C ALA A 280 4.45 4.44 -7.08
N ILE A 281 3.77 4.35 -5.92
CA ILE A 281 2.32 4.46 -5.78
C ILE A 281 1.82 5.92 -5.90
N LEU A 282 2.66 6.93 -5.57
CA LEU A 282 2.21 8.33 -5.62
C LEU A 282 1.97 8.85 -7.05
N SER A 283 2.71 8.30 -8.02
CA SER A 283 2.59 8.71 -9.43
C SER A 283 1.20 8.40 -9.99
N LEU A 284 0.52 7.36 -9.48
CA LEU A 284 -0.76 6.88 -9.99
C LEU A 284 -1.94 7.76 -9.56
N LYS A 285 -2.04 8.16 -8.28
CA LYS A 285 -3.14 9.03 -7.83
C LYS A 285 -3.06 10.41 -8.49
N LYS A 286 -1.88 11.03 -8.55
CA LYS A 286 -1.69 12.32 -9.24
C LYS A 286 -1.95 12.22 -10.74
N ALA A 287 -1.50 11.15 -11.42
CA ALA A 287 -1.75 10.98 -12.85
C ALA A 287 -3.23 10.74 -13.19
N VAL A 288 -3.96 9.99 -12.35
CA VAL A 288 -5.40 9.77 -12.52
C VAL A 288 -6.19 11.05 -12.25
N GLN A 289 -5.83 11.81 -11.20
CA GLN A 289 -6.52 13.04 -10.84
C GLN A 289 -6.25 14.17 -11.84
N ALA A 290 -5.02 14.27 -12.38
CA ALA A 290 -4.68 15.22 -13.44
C ALA A 290 -5.39 14.89 -14.76
N ARG A 291 -5.57 13.61 -15.10
CA ARG A 291 -6.33 13.20 -16.30
C ARG A 291 -7.84 13.40 -16.16
N ALA A 292 -8.40 13.27 -14.97
CA ALA A 292 -9.82 13.54 -14.74
C ALA A 292 -10.16 15.04 -14.92
N ILE A 293 -9.21 15.93 -14.58
CA ILE A 293 -9.37 17.38 -14.74
C ILE A 293 -9.17 17.83 -16.20
N SER A 294 -8.40 17.10 -17.01
CA SER A 294 -8.18 17.44 -18.43
C SER A 294 -9.26 16.91 -19.39
N VAL A 295 -10.26 16.18 -18.89
CA VAL A 295 -11.36 15.58 -19.69
C VAL A 295 -12.71 16.28 -19.40
N LEU A 296 -12.73 17.24 -18.48
CA LEU A 296 -13.82 18.19 -18.23
C LEU A 296 -13.50 19.53 -18.90
#